data_AF-A0A956QEZ3-F1
#
_entry.id   AF-A0A956QEZ3-F1
#
_cell.length_a   1.000
_cell.length_b   1.000
_cell.length_c   1.000
_cell.angle_alpha   90.00
_cell.angle_beta   90.00
_cell.angle_gamma   90.00
#
_symmetry.space_group_name_H-M   'P 1'
#
loop_
_entity.id
_entity.type
_entity.pdbx_description
1 polymer ?
#
loop_
_entity_poly.entity_id
_entity_poly.type
_entity_poly.pdbx_seq_one_letter_code
_entity_poly.pdbx_strand_id
1 'polypeptide(L)'
;MLFTFITGNFAEIWAARNLIPQEPLKRHENFATMASWTFIALVALRSFIGIDRNRHLIKTYLILVLLGVFSLGLTGWHGGKLVYDYAAGIHNVEPPHPPTPQDLANLDLENTRDELIYSEMMHHIFGVLVLGLALWLAYQLAELPHVEKVRAAGPVILIAGGIFLMIFSDFDAWPLSNEKPITDAEVLAHKLIATLMMLIGMGTSLVRKRSDVDVSALQAHLVAVLALAGGGILMTHVHTGAPYSDTAIGVYLHHFLLGVLALACGAVKLLELSMPSRKATWNVVWVVLLLLVSGALLTYNEGLPWYFQPDPWAALTGG
;
A
#
# COMPACT_ATOMS: atom_id res chain seq x y z
N MET A 1 -1.23 -5.31 -15.06
CA MET A 1 -2.38 -4.83 -14.25
C MET A 1 -1.96 -3.81 -13.23
N LEU A 2 -1.08 -4.13 -12.27
CA LEU A 2 -0.59 -3.14 -11.30
C LEU A 2 -0.03 -1.89 -12.00
N PHE A 3 0.85 -2.05 -13.01
CA PHE A 3 1.35 -0.95 -13.83
C PHE A 3 0.24 -0.07 -14.45
N THR A 4 -0.82 -0.70 -14.97
CA THR A 4 -1.97 -0.01 -15.55
C THR A 4 -2.74 0.81 -14.52
N PHE A 5 -2.90 0.28 -13.30
CA PHE A 5 -3.52 0.99 -12.19
C PHE A 5 -2.71 2.25 -11.84
N ILE A 6 -1.39 2.11 -11.71
CA ILE A 6 -0.48 3.22 -11.36
C ILE A 6 -0.52 4.32 -12.40
N THR A 7 -0.37 3.97 -13.68
CA THR A 7 -0.46 4.95 -14.76
C THR A 7 -1.83 5.62 -14.80
N GLY A 8 -2.88 4.94 -14.35
CA GLY A 8 -4.24 5.48 -14.24
C GLY A 8 -4.34 6.59 -13.19
N ASN A 9 -3.83 6.35 -11.98
CA ASN A 9 -3.87 7.36 -10.90
C ASN A 9 -3.02 8.59 -11.22
N PHE A 10 -1.84 8.41 -11.83
CA PHE A 10 -1.07 9.56 -12.33
C PHE A 10 -1.83 10.33 -13.41
N ALA A 11 -2.40 9.61 -14.38
CA ALA A 11 -3.17 10.23 -15.44
C ALA A 11 -4.37 11.01 -14.88
N GLU A 12 -4.97 10.54 -13.80
CA GLU A 12 -6.05 11.24 -13.09
C GLU A 12 -5.57 12.56 -12.48
N ILE A 13 -4.46 12.57 -11.73
CA ILE A 13 -3.95 13.81 -11.13
C ILE A 13 -3.66 14.85 -12.23
N TRP A 14 -3.03 14.42 -13.32
CA TRP A 14 -2.77 15.30 -14.46
C TRP A 14 -4.04 15.72 -15.20
N ALA A 15 -5.04 14.84 -15.32
CA ALA A 15 -6.32 15.19 -15.92
C ALA A 15 -7.07 16.23 -15.08
N ALA A 16 -7.14 16.05 -13.76
CA ALA A 16 -7.77 17.02 -12.86
C ALA A 16 -7.11 18.41 -12.98
N ARG A 17 -5.77 18.46 -13.04
CA ARG A 17 -5.01 19.71 -13.26
C ARG A 17 -5.25 20.36 -14.62
N ASN A 18 -5.64 19.57 -15.63
CA ASN A 18 -6.10 20.06 -16.93
C ASN A 18 -7.60 20.39 -16.94
N LEU A 19 -8.18 20.67 -15.77
CA LEU A 19 -9.57 21.10 -15.60
C LEU A 19 -10.61 20.07 -16.05
N ILE A 20 -10.24 18.78 -16.08
CA ILE A 20 -11.19 17.70 -16.32
C ILE A 20 -12.08 17.54 -15.07
N PRO A 21 -13.42 17.46 -15.21
CA PRO A 21 -14.32 17.26 -14.08
C PRO A 21 -13.96 16.00 -13.25
N GLN A 22 -14.06 16.06 -11.92
CA GLN A 22 -13.54 14.98 -11.06
C GLN A 22 -14.48 13.78 -10.94
N GLU A 23 -15.79 13.96 -11.11
CA GLU A 23 -16.75 12.84 -11.05
C GLU A 23 -16.45 11.70 -12.06
N PRO A 24 -16.17 11.95 -13.36
CA PRO A 24 -15.77 10.88 -14.27
C PRO A 24 -14.40 10.28 -13.93
N LEU A 25 -13.46 11.06 -13.38
CA LEU A 25 -12.16 10.58 -12.90
C LEU A 25 -12.35 9.60 -11.73
N LYS A 26 -13.08 10.02 -10.70
CA LYS A 26 -13.47 9.21 -9.54
C LYS A 26 -14.16 7.91 -9.95
N ARG A 27 -15.01 7.93 -10.98
CA ARG A 27 -15.66 6.72 -11.48
C ARG A 27 -14.67 5.75 -12.09
N HIS A 28 -13.77 6.24 -12.95
CA HIS A 28 -12.67 5.45 -13.50
C HIS A 28 -11.80 4.84 -12.38
N GLU A 29 -11.42 5.65 -11.40
CA GLU A 29 -10.63 5.26 -10.23
C GLU A 29 -11.33 4.15 -9.42
N ASN A 30 -12.61 4.33 -9.08
CA ASN A 30 -13.39 3.34 -8.33
C ASN A 30 -13.38 1.95 -9.01
N PHE A 31 -13.55 1.90 -10.34
CA PHE A 31 -13.46 0.64 -11.08
C PHE A 31 -12.03 0.07 -11.08
N ALA A 32 -11.02 0.94 -11.23
CA ALA A 32 -9.61 0.54 -11.19
C ALA A 32 -9.24 -0.05 -9.81
N THR A 33 -9.67 0.59 -8.73
CA THR A 33 -9.51 0.15 -7.35
C THR A 33 -10.22 -1.16 -7.11
N MET A 34 -11.48 -1.30 -7.54
CA MET A 34 -12.23 -2.55 -7.44
C MET A 34 -11.55 -3.69 -8.21
N ALA A 35 -11.06 -3.45 -9.42
CA ALA A 35 -10.33 -4.43 -10.20
C ALA A 35 -9.05 -4.87 -9.47
N SER A 36 -8.24 -3.91 -9.01
CA SER A 36 -6.98 -4.18 -8.29
C SER A 36 -7.22 -5.01 -7.03
N TRP A 37 -8.17 -4.62 -6.18
CA TRP A 37 -8.53 -5.36 -4.97
C TRP A 37 -9.06 -6.76 -5.28
N THR A 38 -9.84 -6.92 -6.35
CA THR A 38 -10.30 -8.24 -6.80
C THR A 38 -9.13 -9.13 -7.17
N PHE A 39 -8.13 -8.63 -7.90
CA PHE A 39 -6.95 -9.44 -8.26
C PHE A 39 -6.04 -9.75 -7.07
N ILE A 40 -5.86 -8.81 -6.14
CA ILE A 40 -5.14 -9.05 -4.88
C ILE A 40 -5.84 -10.16 -4.07
N ALA A 41 -7.17 -10.07 -3.93
CA ALA A 41 -7.97 -11.08 -3.24
C ALA A 41 -7.91 -12.44 -3.95
N LEU A 42 -7.90 -12.46 -5.29
CA LEU A 42 -7.74 -13.69 -6.07
C LEU A 42 -6.36 -14.33 -5.86
N VAL A 43 -5.28 -13.54 -5.84
CA VAL A 43 -3.93 -14.07 -5.55
C VAL A 43 -3.87 -14.64 -4.13
N ALA A 44 -4.41 -13.91 -3.15
CA ALA A 44 -4.52 -14.37 -1.77
C ALA A 44 -5.33 -15.67 -1.67
N LEU A 45 -6.54 -15.70 -2.24
CA LEU A 45 -7.41 -16.88 -2.23
C LEU A 45 -6.75 -18.08 -2.94
N ARG A 46 -6.06 -17.84 -4.05
CA ARG A 46 -5.36 -18.89 -4.80
C ARG A 46 -4.32 -19.60 -3.95
N SER A 47 -3.70 -18.91 -2.99
CA SER A 47 -2.72 -19.53 -2.08
C SER A 47 -3.35 -20.58 -1.15
N PHE A 48 -4.62 -20.42 -0.77
CA PHE A 48 -5.33 -21.39 0.08
C PHE A 48 -6.02 -22.52 -0.70
N ILE A 49 -6.23 -22.35 -2.00
CA ILE A 49 -6.80 -23.40 -2.86
C ILE A 49 -5.68 -24.40 -3.16
N GLY A 50 -5.66 -25.49 -2.40
CA GLY A 50 -4.81 -26.65 -2.70
C GLY A 50 -5.07 -27.22 -4.10
N ILE A 51 -4.12 -27.98 -4.62
CA ILE A 51 -4.25 -28.66 -5.93
C ILE A 51 -5.44 -29.63 -5.94
N ASP A 52 -5.87 -30.09 -4.76
CA ASP A 52 -6.96 -31.04 -4.60
C ASP A 52 -8.37 -30.40 -4.55
N ARG A 53 -8.97 -30.36 -5.74
CA ARG A 53 -10.34 -30.85 -6.07
C ARG A 53 -11.59 -30.30 -5.37
N ASN A 54 -11.57 -29.25 -4.54
CA ASN A 54 -12.83 -28.61 -4.13
C ASN A 54 -13.42 -27.82 -5.30
N ARG A 55 -14.27 -28.50 -6.10
CA ARG A 55 -14.94 -27.95 -7.28
C ARG A 55 -15.74 -26.68 -6.97
N HIS A 56 -16.30 -26.54 -5.76
CA HIS A 56 -17.04 -25.34 -5.39
C HIS A 56 -16.10 -24.15 -5.20
N LEU A 57 -14.98 -24.32 -4.49
CA LEU A 57 -13.98 -23.25 -4.33
C LEU A 57 -13.38 -22.83 -5.68
N ILE A 58 -13.08 -23.78 -6.57
CA ILE A 58 -12.60 -23.47 -7.92
C ILE A 58 -13.66 -22.71 -8.72
N LYS A 59 -14.94 -23.12 -8.66
CA LYS A 59 -16.03 -22.38 -9.32
C LYS A 59 -16.16 -20.96 -8.79
N THR A 60 -16.16 -20.77 -7.46
CA THR A 60 -16.20 -19.43 -6.84
C THR A 60 -15.00 -18.60 -7.26
N TYR A 61 -13.79 -19.18 -7.26
CA TYR A 61 -12.58 -18.53 -7.74
C TYR A 61 -12.72 -18.08 -9.20
N LEU A 62 -13.20 -18.94 -10.09
CA LEU A 62 -13.40 -18.59 -11.50
C LEU A 62 -14.46 -17.49 -11.68
N ILE A 63 -15.55 -17.51 -10.91
CA ILE A 63 -16.55 -16.44 -10.91
C ILE A 63 -15.89 -15.11 -10.51
N LEU A 64 -15.09 -15.10 -9.43
CA LEU A 64 -14.37 -13.91 -8.99
C LEU A 64 -13.35 -13.42 -10.03
N VAL A 65 -12.68 -14.33 -10.76
CA VAL A 65 -11.81 -13.99 -11.89
C VAL A 65 -12.61 -13.28 -12.98
N LEU A 66 -13.77 -13.82 -13.37
CA LEU A 66 -14.62 -13.19 -14.39
C LEU A 66 -15.12 -11.81 -13.95
N LEU A 67 -15.49 -11.65 -12.67
CA LEU A 67 -15.86 -10.35 -12.11
C LEU A 67 -14.68 -9.37 -12.14
N GLY A 68 -13.47 -9.81 -11.79
CA GLY A 68 -12.26 -8.99 -11.86
C GLY A 68 -11.94 -8.53 -13.29
N VAL A 69 -12.07 -9.43 -14.27
CA VAL A 69 -11.88 -9.10 -15.70
C VAL A 69 -12.98 -8.14 -16.18
N PHE A 70 -14.22 -8.33 -15.74
CA PHE A 70 -15.33 -7.41 -16.06
C PHE A 70 -15.07 -6.01 -15.49
N SER A 71 -14.67 -5.90 -14.22
CA SER A 71 -14.28 -4.63 -13.60
C SER A 71 -13.13 -3.95 -14.34
N LEU A 72 -12.11 -4.70 -14.76
CA LEU A 72 -11.02 -4.19 -15.59
C LEU A 72 -11.53 -3.66 -16.94
N GLY A 73 -12.49 -4.34 -17.56
CA GLY A 73 -13.16 -3.88 -18.78
C GLY A 73 -13.90 -2.56 -18.56
N LEU A 74 -14.59 -2.41 -17.43
CA LEU A 74 -15.26 -1.15 -17.05
C LEU A 74 -14.26 -0.02 -16.81
N THR A 75 -13.12 -0.29 -16.15
CA THR A 75 -12.02 0.67 -16.02
C THR A 75 -11.56 1.14 -17.39
N GLY A 76 -11.26 0.23 -18.32
CA GLY A 76 -10.85 0.57 -19.67
C GLY A 76 -11.88 1.38 -20.45
N TRP A 77 -13.17 1.04 -20.32
CA TRP A 77 -14.26 1.79 -20.95
C TRP A 77 -14.38 3.22 -20.40
N HIS A 78 -14.32 3.38 -19.08
CA HIS A 78 -14.34 4.71 -18.45
C HIS A 78 -13.10 5.53 -18.79
N GLY A 79 -11.92 4.90 -18.86
CA GLY A 79 -10.69 5.55 -19.32
C GLY A 79 -10.81 6.04 -20.76
N GLY A 80 -11.42 5.24 -21.65
CA GLY A 80 -11.74 5.68 -23.01
C GLY A 80 -12.68 6.89 -23.03
N LYS A 81 -13.72 6.90 -22.20
CA LYS A 81 -14.63 8.05 -22.08
C LYS A 81 -13.92 9.31 -21.61
N LEU A 82 -13.00 9.23 -20.66
CA LEU A 82 -12.19 10.38 -20.23
C LEU A 82 -11.48 11.03 -21.44
N VAL A 83 -10.91 10.22 -22.34
CA VAL A 83 -10.23 10.73 -23.53
C VAL A 83 -11.21 11.31 -24.55
N TYR A 84 -12.26 10.56 -24.92
CA TYR A 84 -13.14 10.95 -26.03
C TYR A 84 -14.20 11.99 -25.66
N ASP A 85 -14.77 11.91 -24.46
CA ASP A 85 -15.87 12.77 -24.03
C ASP A 85 -15.36 14.02 -23.27
N TYR A 86 -14.19 13.92 -22.63
CA TYR A 86 -13.64 14.98 -21.78
C TYR A 86 -12.30 15.56 -22.28
N ALA A 87 -11.72 15.02 -23.36
CA ALA A 87 -10.41 15.42 -23.86
C ALA A 87 -9.25 15.23 -22.86
N ALA A 88 -9.38 14.29 -21.91
CA ALA A 88 -8.32 13.99 -20.96
C ALA A 88 -7.04 13.54 -21.68
N GLY A 89 -5.92 14.20 -21.37
CA GLY A 89 -4.62 13.94 -22.02
C GLY A 89 -4.42 14.60 -23.38
N ILE A 90 -5.35 15.45 -23.84
CA ILE A 90 -5.19 16.24 -25.07
C ILE A 90 -4.73 17.65 -24.70
N HIS A 91 -3.54 18.03 -25.16
CA HIS A 91 -2.98 19.35 -24.89
C HIS A 91 -3.62 20.44 -25.76
N ASN A 92 -3.75 21.65 -25.21
CA ASN A 92 -4.25 22.85 -25.89
C ASN A 92 -5.70 22.74 -26.41
N VAL A 93 -6.50 21.85 -25.82
CA VAL A 93 -7.93 21.73 -26.09
C VAL A 93 -8.68 22.00 -24.80
N GLU A 94 -9.63 22.92 -24.85
CA GLU A 94 -10.51 23.19 -23.71
C GLU A 94 -11.44 21.98 -23.49
N PRO A 95 -11.58 21.47 -22.26
CA PRO A 95 -12.48 20.35 -21.97
C PRO A 95 -13.91 20.67 -22.43
N PRO A 96 -14.60 19.77 -23.15
CA PRO A 96 -16.00 19.98 -23.55
C PRO A 96 -16.95 20.22 -22.37
N HIS A 97 -16.57 19.71 -21.19
CA HIS A 97 -17.28 19.89 -19.94
C HIS A 97 -16.37 20.60 -18.95
N PRO A 98 -16.70 21.85 -18.54
CA PRO A 98 -15.87 22.58 -17.60
C PRO A 98 -15.95 21.98 -16.19
N PRO A 99 -14.92 22.19 -15.35
CA PRO A 99 -14.93 21.73 -13.96
C PRO A 99 -16.01 22.47 -13.16
N THR A 100 -16.58 21.79 -12.17
CA THR A 100 -17.51 22.39 -11.21
C THR A 100 -16.77 23.29 -10.21
N PRO A 101 -17.46 24.19 -9.49
CA PRO A 101 -16.84 24.97 -8.42
C PRO A 101 -16.20 24.10 -7.32
N GLN A 102 -16.77 22.92 -7.06
CA GLN A 102 -16.17 21.96 -6.12
C GLN A 102 -14.88 21.36 -6.66
N ASP A 103 -14.82 21.05 -7.95
CA ASP A 103 -13.60 20.54 -8.59
C ASP A 103 -12.47 21.56 -8.47
N LEU A 104 -12.77 22.83 -8.74
CA LEU A 104 -11.82 23.94 -8.59
C LEU A 104 -11.38 24.10 -7.13
N ALA A 105 -12.32 24.08 -6.18
CA ALA A 105 -12.00 24.15 -4.77
C ALA A 105 -11.08 23.00 -4.32
N ASN A 106 -11.28 21.79 -4.85
CA ASN A 106 -10.43 20.62 -4.56
C ASN A 106 -9.02 20.76 -5.17
N LEU A 107 -8.87 21.46 -6.30
CA LEU A 107 -7.56 21.74 -6.91
C LEU A 107 -6.75 22.77 -6.12
N ASP A 108 -7.44 23.67 -5.41
CA ASP A 108 -6.83 24.71 -4.58
C ASP A 108 -6.48 24.23 -3.16
N LEU A 109 -6.82 22.98 -2.79
CA LEU A 109 -6.46 22.42 -1.50
C LEU A 109 -4.94 22.22 -1.43
N GLU A 110 -4.36 22.58 -0.29
CA GLU A 110 -2.96 22.35 0.04
C GLU A 110 -2.85 21.75 1.44
N ASN A 111 -1.87 20.87 1.63
CA ASN A 111 -1.54 20.37 2.96
C ASN A 111 -0.77 21.42 3.76
N THR A 112 -1.03 21.47 5.07
CA THR A 112 -0.28 22.35 5.96
C THR A 112 1.12 21.82 6.19
N ARG A 113 2.07 22.69 6.50
CA ARG A 113 3.46 22.28 6.79
C ARG A 113 3.53 21.28 7.95
N ASP A 114 2.69 21.44 8.97
CA ASP A 114 2.69 20.57 10.14
C ASP A 114 2.16 19.17 9.79
N GLU A 115 1.15 19.05 8.92
CA GLU A 115 0.68 17.77 8.38
C GLU A 115 1.81 17.02 7.64
N LEU A 116 2.55 17.73 6.79
CA LEU A 116 3.64 17.14 6.00
C LEU A 116 4.78 16.63 6.91
N ILE A 117 5.21 17.45 7.87
CA ILE A 117 6.26 17.08 8.82
C ILE A 117 5.80 15.87 9.66
N TYR A 118 4.54 15.87 10.09
CA TYR A 118 4.00 14.78 10.89
C TYR A 118 3.95 13.47 10.10
N SER A 119 3.43 13.50 8.87
CA SER A 119 3.40 12.33 8.00
C SER A 119 4.81 11.80 7.73
N GLU A 120 5.77 12.67 7.42
CA GLU A 120 7.17 12.28 7.21
C GLU A 120 7.78 11.61 8.45
N MET A 121 7.62 12.24 9.63
CA MET A 121 8.06 11.67 10.90
C MET A 121 7.45 10.28 11.13
N MET A 122 6.16 10.10 10.86
CA MET A 122 5.49 8.81 11.03
C MET A 122 6.08 7.74 10.11
N HIS A 123 6.32 8.05 8.83
CA HIS A 123 6.99 7.13 7.91
C HIS A 123 8.39 6.75 8.40
N HIS A 124 9.18 7.71 8.91
CA HIS A 124 10.51 7.43 9.45
C HIS A 124 10.47 6.52 10.69
N ILE A 125 9.53 6.76 11.61
CA ILE A 125 9.32 5.90 12.77
C ILE A 125 9.03 4.46 12.34
N PHE A 126 8.11 4.26 11.38
CA PHE A 126 7.85 2.93 10.83
C PHE A 126 9.05 2.37 10.07
N GLY A 127 9.86 3.22 9.42
CA GLY A 127 11.14 2.83 8.83
C GLY A 127 12.10 2.22 9.85
N VAL A 128 12.22 2.80 11.04
CA VAL A 128 13.03 2.27 12.16
C VAL A 128 12.44 0.97 12.69
N LEU A 129 11.12 0.87 12.84
CA LEU A 129 10.47 -0.35 13.31
C LEU A 129 10.68 -1.52 12.33
N VAL A 130 10.52 -1.27 11.04
CA VAL A 130 10.76 -2.26 9.98
C VAL A 130 12.26 -2.63 9.91
N LEU A 131 13.17 -1.66 10.12
CA LEU A 131 14.61 -1.94 10.21
C LEU A 131 14.89 -2.93 11.35
N GLY A 132 14.36 -2.65 12.54
CA GLY A 132 14.50 -3.51 13.70
C GLY A 132 13.98 -4.92 13.45
N LEU A 133 12.83 -5.05 12.77
CA LEU A 133 12.27 -6.33 12.38
C LEU A 133 13.14 -7.07 11.36
N ALA A 134 13.67 -6.38 10.35
CA ALA A 134 14.54 -6.94 9.33
C ALA A 134 15.86 -7.44 9.93
N LEU A 135 16.50 -6.63 10.79
CA LEU A 135 17.71 -7.00 11.50
C LEU A 135 17.47 -8.18 12.46
N TRP A 136 16.34 -8.20 13.15
CA TRP A 136 15.95 -9.34 13.99
C TRP A 136 15.73 -10.63 13.17
N LEU A 137 15.14 -10.54 11.98
CA LEU A 137 15.01 -11.69 11.07
C LEU A 137 16.37 -12.14 10.53
N ALA A 138 17.24 -11.20 10.15
CA ALA A 138 18.61 -11.50 9.72
C ALA A 138 19.40 -12.21 10.83
N TYR A 139 19.26 -11.75 12.07
CA TYR A 139 19.87 -12.36 13.25
C TYR A 139 19.43 -13.82 13.44
N GLN A 140 18.14 -14.10 13.28
CA GLN A 140 17.62 -15.47 13.33
C GLN A 140 18.10 -16.32 12.16
N LEU A 141 18.15 -15.75 10.96
CA LEU A 141 18.62 -16.44 9.75
C LEU A 141 20.10 -16.82 9.83
N ALA A 142 20.91 -16.02 10.51
CA ALA A 142 22.33 -16.26 10.74
C ALA A 142 22.61 -17.20 11.94
N GLU A 143 21.57 -17.72 12.61
CA GLU A 143 21.67 -18.65 13.74
C GLU A 143 22.61 -18.17 14.87
N LEU A 144 22.60 -16.86 15.15
CA LEU A 144 23.51 -16.25 16.12
C LEU A 144 23.25 -16.70 17.58
N PRO A 145 24.23 -16.58 18.49
CA PRO A 145 24.10 -17.06 19.87
C PRO A 145 22.92 -16.41 20.61
N HIS A 146 22.09 -17.17 21.31
CA HIS A 146 20.91 -16.69 22.06
C HIS A 146 19.66 -16.33 21.24
N VAL A 147 19.52 -16.81 20.00
CA VAL A 147 18.27 -16.70 19.20
C VAL A 147 17.01 -17.04 19.99
N GLU A 148 17.06 -18.06 20.85
CA GLU A 148 15.93 -18.44 21.72
C GLU A 148 15.47 -17.32 22.66
N LYS A 149 16.40 -16.52 23.20
CA LYS A 149 16.09 -15.42 24.13
C LYS A 149 15.46 -14.22 23.42
N VAL A 150 15.88 -13.96 22.17
CA VAL A 150 15.41 -12.81 21.38
C VAL A 150 14.27 -13.16 20.44
N ARG A 151 13.81 -14.42 20.44
CA ARG A 151 12.71 -14.86 19.57
C ARG A 151 11.45 -14.01 19.73
N ALA A 152 11.14 -13.56 20.93
CA ALA A 152 9.92 -12.78 21.19
C ALA A 152 9.99 -11.34 20.64
N ALA A 153 11.16 -10.84 20.26
CA ALA A 153 11.33 -9.44 19.86
C ALA A 153 10.49 -9.07 18.62
N GLY A 154 10.47 -9.89 17.56
CA GLY A 154 9.67 -9.61 16.37
C GLY A 154 8.17 -9.41 16.65
N PRO A 155 7.48 -10.39 17.30
CA PRO A 155 6.09 -10.22 17.71
C PRO A 155 5.84 -9.01 18.61
N VAL A 156 6.76 -8.71 19.54
CA VAL A 156 6.67 -7.53 20.42
C VAL A 156 6.76 -6.24 19.61
N ILE A 157 7.70 -6.15 18.66
CA ILE A 157 7.83 -4.99 17.75
C ILE A 157 6.55 -4.78 16.95
N LEU A 158 5.94 -5.85 16.42
CA LEU A 158 4.69 -5.75 15.66
C LEU A 158 3.50 -5.28 16.52
N ILE A 159 3.36 -5.81 17.74
CA ILE A 159 2.28 -5.38 18.65
C ILE A 159 2.51 -3.93 19.06
N ALA A 160 3.72 -3.57 19.49
CA ALA A 160 4.04 -2.22 19.91
C ALA A 160 3.86 -1.21 18.76
N GLY A 161 4.33 -1.55 17.56
CA GLY A 161 4.14 -0.75 16.36
C GLY A 161 2.67 -0.61 15.96
N GLY A 162 1.87 -1.67 16.10
CA GLY A 162 0.43 -1.62 15.85
C GLY A 162 -0.33 -0.75 16.86
N ILE A 163 0.02 -0.83 18.15
CA ILE A 163 -0.54 0.06 19.19
C ILE A 163 -0.14 1.51 18.90
N PHE A 164 1.13 1.74 18.56
CA PHE A 164 1.63 3.06 18.21
C PHE A 164 0.87 3.63 17.01
N LEU A 165 0.72 2.86 15.92
CA LEU A 165 -0.04 3.28 14.74
C LEU A 165 -1.51 3.57 15.10
N MET A 166 -2.14 2.72 15.90
CA MET A 166 -3.54 2.89 16.30
C MET A 166 -3.79 4.24 16.98
N ILE A 167 -2.83 4.72 17.78
CA ILE A 167 -2.96 5.95 18.57
C ILE A 167 -2.46 7.17 17.79
N PHE A 168 -1.31 7.06 17.12
CA PHE A 168 -0.56 8.19 16.59
C PHE A 168 -0.53 8.25 15.05
N SER A 169 -1.33 7.46 14.33
CA SER A 169 -1.38 7.57 12.87
C SER A 169 -1.93 8.91 12.38
N ASP A 170 -2.90 9.46 13.10
CA ASP A 170 -3.68 10.63 12.71
C ASP A 170 -3.94 11.47 13.96
N PHE A 171 -3.31 12.64 14.09
CA PHE A 171 -3.47 13.48 15.29
C PHE A 171 -4.85 14.15 15.37
N ASP A 172 -5.48 14.34 14.20
CA ASP A 172 -6.78 14.95 13.98
C ASP A 172 -7.93 13.93 14.02
N ALA A 173 -7.64 12.64 14.23
CA ALA A 173 -8.63 11.58 14.34
C ALA A 173 -8.57 10.84 15.68
N TRP A 174 -9.53 9.92 15.86
CA TRP A 174 -9.59 9.09 17.06
C TRP A 174 -8.31 8.24 17.20
N PRO A 175 -7.74 8.09 18.41
CA PRO A 175 -8.29 8.51 19.71
C PRO A 175 -7.87 9.90 20.20
N LEU A 176 -7.05 10.64 19.44
CA LEU A 176 -6.46 11.90 19.91
C LEU A 176 -7.36 13.11 19.65
N SER A 177 -8.18 13.06 18.60
CA SER A 177 -9.15 14.10 18.22
C SER A 177 -10.40 13.47 17.58
N ASN A 178 -11.38 14.31 17.21
CA ASN A 178 -12.59 13.92 16.48
C ASN A 178 -12.83 14.81 15.25
N GLU A 179 -11.81 15.54 14.78
CA GLU A 179 -11.92 16.43 13.61
C GLU A 179 -12.13 15.62 12.33
N LYS A 180 -11.33 14.57 12.13
CA LYS A 180 -11.54 13.57 11.08
C LYS A 180 -12.32 12.36 11.62
N PRO A 181 -13.39 11.92 10.95
CA PRO A 181 -14.14 10.74 11.36
C PRO A 181 -13.34 9.46 11.11
N ILE A 182 -13.56 8.41 11.91
CA ILE A 182 -12.93 7.10 11.69
C ILE A 182 -13.31 6.43 10.35
N THR A 183 -14.37 6.92 9.71
CA THR A 183 -14.82 6.47 8.38
C THR A 183 -14.09 7.19 7.25
N ASP A 184 -13.27 8.19 7.57
CA ASP A 184 -12.33 8.75 6.61
C ASP A 184 -11.42 7.63 6.07
N ALA A 185 -11.20 7.62 4.75
CA ALA A 185 -10.53 6.51 4.09
C ALA A 185 -9.07 6.36 4.57
N GLU A 186 -8.39 7.48 4.82
CA GLU A 186 -7.02 7.49 5.30
C GLU A 186 -6.95 6.95 6.73
N VAL A 187 -7.77 7.51 7.62
CA VAL A 187 -7.84 7.09 9.03
C VAL A 187 -8.18 5.60 9.13
N LEU A 188 -9.18 5.16 8.35
CA LEU A 188 -9.61 3.77 8.33
C LEU A 188 -8.48 2.84 7.86
N ALA A 189 -7.74 3.22 6.82
CA ALA A 189 -6.59 2.46 6.34
C ALA A 189 -5.53 2.29 7.45
N HIS A 190 -5.21 3.36 8.18
CA HIS A 190 -4.28 3.29 9.30
C HIS A 190 -4.76 2.38 10.42
N LYS A 191 -6.03 2.49 10.83
CA LYS A 191 -6.59 1.65 11.91
C LYS A 191 -6.67 0.18 11.50
N LEU A 192 -6.95 -0.10 10.23
CA LEU A 192 -6.91 -1.46 9.68
C LEU A 192 -5.49 -2.01 9.72
N ILE A 193 -4.48 -1.29 9.22
CA ILE A 193 -3.08 -1.73 9.25
C ILE A 193 -2.61 -1.95 10.69
N ALA A 194 -2.93 -1.02 11.60
CA ALA A 194 -2.60 -1.12 13.02
C ALA A 194 -3.17 -2.40 13.65
N THR A 195 -4.45 -2.68 13.38
CA THR A 195 -5.14 -3.89 13.84
C THR A 195 -4.46 -5.14 13.31
N LEU A 196 -4.14 -5.17 12.01
CA LEU A 196 -3.47 -6.30 11.39
C LEU A 196 -2.10 -6.56 12.03
N MET A 197 -1.29 -5.53 12.26
CA MET A 197 0.01 -5.66 12.94
C MET A 197 -0.14 -6.28 14.34
N MET A 198 -1.10 -5.82 15.14
CA MET A 198 -1.37 -6.38 16.46
C MET A 198 -1.82 -7.84 16.39
N LEU A 199 -2.75 -8.18 15.50
CA LEU A 199 -3.24 -9.55 15.32
C LEU A 199 -2.13 -10.52 14.90
N ILE A 200 -1.22 -10.10 14.01
CA ILE A 200 -0.07 -10.92 13.60
C ILE A 200 0.88 -11.12 14.78
N GLY A 201 1.25 -10.04 15.49
CA GLY A 201 2.15 -10.14 16.63
C GLY A 201 1.58 -11.02 17.75
N MET A 202 0.26 -10.91 18.02
CA MET A 202 -0.42 -11.81 18.96
C MET A 202 -0.47 -13.26 18.46
N GLY A 203 -0.87 -13.47 17.20
CA GLY A 203 -0.98 -14.80 16.60
C GLY A 203 0.35 -15.54 16.58
N THR A 204 1.42 -14.88 16.16
CA THR A 204 2.78 -15.44 16.18
C THR A 204 3.26 -15.78 17.60
N SER A 205 2.85 -15.01 18.61
CA SER A 205 3.15 -15.30 20.02
C SER A 205 2.35 -16.47 20.59
N LEU A 206 1.06 -16.58 20.24
CA LEU A 206 0.17 -17.65 20.72
C LEU A 206 0.49 -18.99 20.08
N VAL A 207 0.75 -18.99 18.78
CA VAL A 207 0.96 -20.22 18.00
C VAL A 207 2.29 -20.89 18.35
N ARG A 208 3.29 -20.12 18.80
CA ARG A 208 4.54 -20.63 19.37
C ARG A 208 4.38 -21.56 20.58
N LYS A 209 3.25 -21.48 21.30
CA LYS A 209 2.99 -22.32 22.47
C LYS A 209 2.49 -23.73 22.10
N ARG A 210 2.26 -24.02 20.82
CA ARG A 210 1.71 -25.30 20.34
C ARG A 210 2.75 -26.06 19.53
N SER A 211 3.00 -27.31 19.88
CA SER A 211 4.00 -28.19 19.24
C SER A 211 3.49 -28.96 18.02
N ASP A 212 2.18 -28.95 17.75
CA ASP A 212 1.50 -29.99 16.96
C ASP A 212 0.75 -29.47 15.70
N VAL A 213 0.97 -28.22 15.32
CA VAL A 213 0.35 -27.61 14.11
C VAL A 213 1.48 -27.32 13.11
N ASP A 214 1.25 -27.47 11.80
CA ASP A 214 2.15 -26.87 10.79
C ASP A 214 1.93 -25.35 10.74
N VAL A 215 2.32 -24.74 11.85
CA VAL A 215 2.32 -23.31 12.14
C VAL A 215 3.02 -22.55 11.02
N SER A 216 4.05 -23.16 10.44
CA SER A 216 4.92 -22.52 9.47
C SER A 216 4.17 -22.18 8.18
N ALA A 217 3.33 -23.09 7.70
CA ALA A 217 2.55 -22.90 6.48
C ALA A 217 1.47 -21.84 6.67
N LEU A 218 0.61 -21.97 7.69
CA LEU A 218 -0.46 -20.99 7.92
C LEU A 218 0.10 -19.59 8.18
N GLN A 219 1.18 -19.47 8.97
CA GLN A 219 1.83 -18.20 9.22
C GLN A 219 2.37 -17.58 7.93
N ALA A 220 3.02 -18.36 7.06
CA ALA A 220 3.51 -17.86 5.78
C ALA A 220 2.37 -17.39 4.86
N HIS A 221 1.23 -18.09 4.83
CA HIS A 221 0.03 -17.64 4.10
C HIS A 221 -0.49 -16.32 4.65
N LEU A 222 -0.66 -16.20 5.98
CA LEU A 222 -1.15 -14.97 6.60
C LEU A 222 -0.21 -13.80 6.32
N VAL A 223 1.11 -13.98 6.50
CA VAL A 223 2.09 -12.93 6.18
C VAL A 223 2.04 -12.56 4.70
N ALA A 224 1.90 -13.55 3.79
CA ALA A 224 1.77 -13.27 2.37
C ALA A 224 0.53 -12.44 2.04
N VAL A 225 -0.64 -12.84 2.55
CA VAL A 225 -1.91 -12.10 2.34
C VAL A 225 -1.81 -10.69 2.89
N LEU A 226 -1.16 -10.51 4.04
CA LEU A 226 -1.07 -9.20 4.69
C LEU A 226 -0.09 -8.29 3.97
N ALA A 227 1.03 -8.82 3.48
CA ALA A 227 1.94 -8.08 2.62
C ALA A 227 1.28 -7.72 1.28
N LEU A 228 0.46 -8.61 0.71
CA LEU A 228 -0.33 -8.33 -0.49
C LEU A 228 -1.40 -7.26 -0.26
N ALA A 229 -2.15 -7.37 0.84
CA ALA A 229 -3.18 -6.40 1.22
C ALA A 229 -2.56 -5.05 1.57
N GLY A 230 -1.53 -5.01 2.42
CA GLY A 230 -0.82 -3.79 2.78
C GLY A 230 -0.16 -3.12 1.57
N GLY A 231 0.46 -3.89 0.67
CA GLY A 231 0.96 -3.38 -0.60
C GLY A 231 -0.15 -2.83 -1.50
N GLY A 232 -1.31 -3.48 -1.53
CA GLY A 232 -2.51 -2.98 -2.19
C GLY A 232 -2.99 -1.65 -1.62
N ILE A 233 -3.13 -1.54 -0.30
CA ILE A 233 -3.52 -0.30 0.40
C ILE A 233 -2.55 0.81 -0.01
N LEU A 234 -1.25 0.62 0.18
CA LEU A 234 -0.24 1.63 -0.15
C LEU A 234 -0.35 2.11 -1.60
N MET A 235 -0.56 1.22 -2.56
CA MET A 235 -0.72 1.63 -3.96
C MET A 235 -1.99 2.46 -4.23
N THR A 236 -3.03 2.27 -3.44
CA THR A 236 -4.33 2.95 -3.58
C THR A 236 -4.51 4.13 -2.61
N HIS A 237 -3.54 4.36 -1.73
CA HIS A 237 -3.65 5.28 -0.60
C HIS A 237 -2.93 6.60 -0.91
N VAL A 238 -3.51 7.71 -0.45
CA VAL A 238 -2.95 9.06 -0.55
C VAL A 238 -3.28 9.78 0.77
N HIS A 239 -2.29 10.39 1.42
CA HIS A 239 -2.40 11.07 2.73
C HIS A 239 -2.88 12.52 2.64
N THR A 240 -3.57 12.92 1.58
CA THR A 240 -3.71 14.35 1.29
C THR A 240 -5.15 14.81 1.46
N GLY A 241 -5.32 15.84 2.30
CA GLY A 241 -6.45 16.76 2.19
C GLY A 241 -6.41 17.53 0.85
N ALA A 242 -5.35 17.37 0.07
CA ALA A 242 -5.07 18.04 -1.19
C ALA A 242 -4.78 17.01 -2.31
N PRO A 243 -5.79 16.27 -2.80
CA PRO A 243 -5.62 15.09 -3.68
C PRO A 243 -4.95 15.36 -5.03
N TYR A 244 -4.89 16.63 -5.47
CA TYR A 244 -4.32 17.02 -6.76
C TYR A 244 -3.08 17.93 -6.65
N SER A 245 -2.57 18.15 -5.44
CA SER A 245 -1.37 18.95 -5.16
C SER A 245 -0.06 18.27 -5.62
N ASP A 246 1.03 19.04 -5.69
CA ASP A 246 2.36 18.49 -6.03
C ASP A 246 2.83 17.47 -5.00
N THR A 247 2.52 17.74 -3.72
CA THR A 247 2.68 16.79 -2.62
C THR A 247 1.98 15.47 -2.92
N ALA A 248 0.72 15.49 -3.37
CA ALA A 248 -0.02 14.26 -3.66
C ALA A 248 0.69 13.37 -4.70
N ILE A 249 1.31 13.97 -5.72
CA ILE A 249 2.13 13.24 -6.69
C ILE A 249 3.35 12.61 -6.01
N GLY A 250 4.04 13.37 -5.16
CA GLY A 250 5.20 12.90 -4.38
C GLY A 250 4.85 11.72 -3.46
N VAL A 251 3.80 11.86 -2.67
CA VAL A 251 3.25 10.81 -1.79
C VAL A 251 2.91 9.56 -2.60
N TYR A 252 2.18 9.74 -3.70
CA TYR A 252 1.77 8.63 -4.55
C TYR A 252 2.97 7.86 -5.13
N LEU A 253 4.03 8.55 -5.55
CA LEU A 253 5.28 7.91 -6.02
C LEU A 253 5.96 7.08 -4.93
N HIS A 254 6.05 7.62 -3.71
CA HIS A 254 6.67 6.92 -2.58
C HIS A 254 5.85 5.72 -2.14
N HIS A 255 4.53 5.87 -1.98
CA HIS A 255 3.66 4.75 -1.63
C HIS A 255 3.58 3.71 -2.73
N PHE A 256 3.67 4.11 -4.00
CA PHE A 256 3.78 3.16 -5.09
C PHE A 256 5.04 2.29 -4.92
N LEU A 257 6.20 2.90 -4.69
CA LEU A 257 7.45 2.16 -4.45
C LEU A 257 7.31 1.21 -3.25
N LEU A 258 6.81 1.72 -2.12
CA LEU A 258 6.57 0.92 -0.91
C LEU A 258 5.58 -0.22 -1.16
N GLY A 259 4.52 0.06 -1.92
CA GLY A 259 3.50 -0.90 -2.32
C GLY A 259 4.10 -2.03 -3.16
N VAL A 260 4.93 -1.73 -4.15
CA VAL A 260 5.64 -2.75 -4.95
C VAL A 260 6.54 -3.61 -4.07
N LEU A 261 7.32 -2.99 -3.18
CA LEU A 261 8.19 -3.73 -2.26
C LEU A 261 7.37 -4.64 -1.32
N ALA A 262 6.23 -4.17 -0.82
CA ALA A 262 5.31 -4.95 0.01
C ALA A 262 4.66 -6.11 -0.78
N LEU A 263 4.25 -5.89 -2.02
CA LEU A 263 3.75 -6.96 -2.90
C LEU A 263 4.84 -7.99 -3.19
N ALA A 264 6.08 -7.55 -3.42
CA ALA A 264 7.23 -8.43 -3.62
C ALA A 264 7.52 -9.27 -2.36
N CYS A 265 7.42 -8.67 -1.17
CA CYS A 265 7.46 -9.38 0.11
C CYS A 265 6.40 -10.50 0.13
N GLY A 266 5.13 -10.17 -0.17
CA GLY A 266 4.05 -11.16 -0.22
C GLY A 266 4.30 -12.28 -1.22
N ALA A 267 4.77 -11.94 -2.42
CA ALA A 267 5.12 -12.90 -3.46
C ALA A 267 6.25 -13.85 -3.01
N VAL A 268 7.29 -13.35 -2.35
CA VAL A 268 8.39 -14.18 -1.81
C VAL A 268 7.87 -15.19 -0.80
N LYS A 269 6.90 -14.83 0.05
CA LYS A 269 6.29 -15.79 0.98
C LYS A 269 5.42 -16.84 0.30
N LEU A 270 4.73 -16.50 -0.79
CA LEU A 270 4.04 -17.49 -1.62
C LEU A 270 5.02 -18.41 -2.36
N LEU A 271 6.15 -17.89 -2.82
CA LEU A 271 7.20 -18.68 -3.47
C LEU A 271 7.92 -19.60 -2.47
N GLU A 272 8.12 -19.17 -1.23
CA GLU A 272 8.63 -20.00 -0.13
C GLU A 272 7.75 -21.23 0.07
N LEU A 273 6.43 -21.03 0.12
CA LEU A 273 5.44 -22.11 0.23
C LEU A 273 5.42 -23.04 -0.99
N SER A 274 5.56 -22.48 -2.19
CA SER A 274 5.47 -23.23 -3.44
C SER A 274 6.76 -23.99 -3.80
N MET A 275 7.91 -23.52 -3.31
CA MET A 275 9.25 -24.07 -3.59
C MET A 275 10.04 -24.28 -2.28
N PRO A 276 9.63 -25.24 -1.44
CA PRO A 276 10.24 -25.47 -0.13
C PRO A 276 11.72 -25.86 -0.21
N SER A 277 12.18 -26.46 -1.30
CA SER A 277 13.59 -26.80 -1.53
C SER A 277 14.51 -25.57 -1.61
N ARG A 278 13.96 -24.37 -1.84
CA ARG A 278 14.69 -23.09 -1.89
C ARG A 278 14.36 -22.16 -0.72
N LYS A 279 13.81 -22.71 0.39
CA LYS A 279 13.39 -21.93 1.56
C LYS A 279 14.47 -20.98 2.09
N ALA A 280 15.72 -21.44 2.17
CA ALA A 280 16.84 -20.60 2.63
C ALA A 280 17.03 -19.36 1.73
N THR A 281 16.98 -19.53 0.41
CA THR A 281 17.04 -18.43 -0.56
C THR A 281 15.89 -17.45 -0.36
N TRP A 282 14.65 -17.94 -0.24
CA TRP A 282 13.48 -17.07 -0.04
C TRP A 282 13.52 -16.31 1.29
N ASN A 283 14.07 -16.91 2.34
CA ASN A 283 14.28 -16.21 3.61
C ASN A 283 15.29 -15.06 3.48
N VAL A 284 16.39 -15.25 2.74
CA VAL A 284 17.36 -14.17 2.46
C VAL A 284 16.67 -13.06 1.66
N VAL A 285 15.97 -13.40 0.57
CA VAL A 285 15.28 -12.40 -0.27
C VAL A 285 14.24 -11.62 0.55
N TRP A 286 13.49 -12.30 1.42
CA TRP A 286 12.53 -11.66 2.31
C TRP A 286 13.19 -10.62 3.23
N VAL A 287 14.31 -10.97 3.86
CA VAL A 287 15.07 -10.03 4.72
C VAL A 287 15.59 -8.84 3.90
N VAL A 288 16.13 -9.08 2.71
CA VAL A 288 16.60 -8.01 1.81
C VAL A 288 15.46 -7.07 1.43
N LEU A 289 14.29 -7.61 1.08
CA LEU A 289 13.13 -6.77 0.74
C LEU A 289 12.66 -5.93 1.93
N LEU A 290 12.65 -6.47 3.16
CA LEU A 290 12.31 -5.68 4.35
C LEU A 290 13.34 -4.57 4.62
N LEU A 291 14.63 -4.82 4.37
CA LEU A 291 15.65 -3.77 4.44
C LEU A 291 15.41 -2.68 3.40
N LEU A 292 14.98 -3.04 2.19
CA LEU A 292 14.60 -2.07 1.15
C LEU A 292 13.35 -1.28 1.53
N VAL A 293 12.32 -1.92 2.08
CA VAL A 293 11.12 -1.24 2.61
C VAL A 293 11.51 -0.25 3.71
N SER A 294 12.35 -0.68 4.66
CA SER A 294 12.86 0.18 5.73
C SER A 294 13.65 1.36 5.18
N GLY A 295 14.55 1.13 4.22
CA GLY A 295 15.31 2.19 3.56
C GLY A 295 14.39 3.21 2.89
N ALA A 296 13.40 2.75 2.11
CA ALA A 296 12.43 3.60 1.45
C ALA A 296 11.60 4.44 2.44
N LEU A 297 11.22 3.86 3.58
CA LEU A 297 10.52 4.57 4.66
C LEU A 297 11.41 5.60 5.37
N LEU A 298 12.68 5.26 5.63
CA LEU A 298 13.63 6.18 6.30
C LEU A 298 14.06 7.35 5.41
N THR A 299 13.98 7.19 4.09
CA THR A 299 14.26 8.27 3.12
C THR A 299 12.98 8.90 2.58
N TYR A 300 11.82 8.53 3.12
CA TYR A 300 10.54 9.06 2.69
C TYR A 300 10.47 10.57 2.93
N ASN A 301 9.90 11.28 1.97
CA ASN A 301 9.54 12.69 2.10
C ASN A 301 8.22 12.90 1.35
N GLU A 302 7.39 13.82 1.85
CA GLU A 302 6.09 14.15 1.24
C GLU A 302 6.22 14.93 -0.08
N GLY A 303 7.43 15.41 -0.40
CA GLY A 303 7.67 16.28 -1.54
C GLY A 303 7.74 15.55 -2.88
N LEU A 304 7.66 16.33 -3.96
CA LEU A 304 8.04 15.85 -5.28
C LEU A 304 9.51 15.41 -5.27
N PRO A 305 9.82 14.19 -5.78
CA PRO A 305 11.20 13.78 -5.95
C PRO A 305 11.98 14.82 -6.75
N TRP A 306 13.25 15.01 -6.41
CA TRP A 306 14.11 16.04 -7.00
C TRP A 306 14.10 16.07 -8.53
N TYR A 307 13.94 14.90 -9.19
CA TYR A 307 13.92 14.79 -10.65
C TYR A 307 12.58 15.18 -11.31
N PHE A 308 11.54 15.46 -10.52
CA PHE A 308 10.27 16.04 -10.98
C PHE A 308 10.13 17.52 -10.64
N GLN A 309 11.11 18.12 -9.95
CA GLN A 309 11.06 19.55 -9.65
C GLN A 309 11.33 20.36 -10.93
N PRO A 310 10.60 21.48 -11.17
CA PRO A 310 10.76 22.30 -12.37
C PRO A 310 12.18 22.84 -12.59
N ASP A 311 12.96 22.97 -11.51
CA ASP A 311 14.39 23.21 -11.55
C ASP A 311 15.08 22.33 -10.49
N PRO A 312 15.57 21.13 -10.87
CA PRO A 312 16.22 20.21 -9.93
C PRO A 312 17.50 20.79 -9.30
N TRP A 313 18.03 21.89 -9.86
CA TRP A 313 19.27 22.53 -9.41
C TRP A 313 19.03 23.72 -8.49
N ALA A 314 17.85 24.34 -8.52
CA ALA A 314 17.50 25.45 -7.64
C ALA A 314 17.62 25.12 -6.15
N ALA A 315 17.31 23.87 -5.76
CA ALA A 315 17.46 23.37 -4.39
C ALA A 315 18.93 23.24 -3.94
N LEU A 316 19.86 23.06 -4.87
CA LEU A 316 21.30 22.93 -4.59
C LEU A 316 22.03 24.27 -4.59
N THR A 317 21.45 25.30 -5.23
CA THR A 317 22.08 26.61 -5.35
C THR A 317 21.72 27.58 -4.23
N GLY A 318 20.78 27.25 -3.34
CA GLY A 318 20.37 28.10 -2.22
C GLY A 318 19.87 29.46 -2.69
N GLY A 319 18.57 29.53 -3.04
CA GLY A 319 17.91 30.80 -3.33
C GLY A 319 17.97 31.79 -2.17
#